data_AF-A0A7S9T3H7-F1
#
_entry.id   AF-A0A7S9T3H7-F1
#
_cell.length_a   1.000
_cell.length_b   1.000
_cell.length_c   1.000
_cell.angle_alpha   90.00
_cell.angle_beta   90.00
_cell.angle_gamma   90.00
#
_symmetry.space_group_name_H-M   'P 1'
#
loop_
_entity.id
_entity.type
_entity.pdbx_description
1 polymer ?
#
loop_
_entity_poly.entity_id
_entity_poly.type
_entity_poly.pdbx_seq_one_letter_code
_entity_poly.pdbx_strand_id
1 'polypeptide(L)'
;MSIRDILKEREEERDKAANGESEFPEGVTRYVRVGSRGEINKEGRTLVMLAPYDEWYVYFVHENREYTGKGYDHKFRKHTCLHSPRSTVSVDELKKYFQPGKNECISCKAGAKRKMFFMIPVYDPTYKTYRVIDIAEFHANSLMDDFDKAEKPVKKIKSDYTLVGQAVHFKQSDKTYSLETGDLPGDVLEEAKAFIGIDYKYEELANFRDEEDIVKILHEAKEGVKKAVLPPLAESNNEKSNEISDDDLPF
;
A
#
# COMPACT_ATOMS: atom_id res chain seq x y z
N MET A 1 16.33 32.76 15.49
CA MET A 1 15.31 31.84 14.97
C MET A 1 14.24 31.67 16.04
N SER A 2 12.97 31.87 15.67
CA SER A 2 11.80 31.72 16.54
C SER A 2 11.44 30.25 16.72
N ILE A 3 10.73 29.90 17.79
CA ILE A 3 10.16 28.55 18.00
C ILE A 3 9.30 28.13 16.81
N ARG A 4 8.65 29.08 16.11
CA ARG A 4 7.91 28.81 14.87
C ARG A 4 8.81 28.36 13.71
N ASP A 5 10.01 28.91 13.61
CA ASP A 5 10.97 28.56 12.55
C ASP A 5 11.51 27.14 12.79
N ILE A 6 11.78 26.79 14.06
CA ILE A 6 12.24 25.45 14.47
C ILE A 6 11.14 24.40 14.25
N LEU A 7 9.88 24.74 14.52
CA LEU A 7 8.75 23.83 14.27
C LEU A 7 8.55 23.60 12.77
N LYS A 8 8.74 24.64 11.96
CA LYS A 8 8.64 24.56 10.50
C LYS A 8 9.78 23.72 9.91
N GLU A 9 11.04 23.93 10.35
CA GLU A 9 12.16 23.07 9.96
C GLU A 9 11.95 21.61 10.37
N ARG A 10 11.41 21.34 11.57
CA ARG A 10 11.08 19.95 12.00
C ARG A 10 9.90 19.35 11.24
N GLU A 11 9.02 20.16 10.68
CA GLU A 11 7.93 19.71 9.83
C GLU A 11 8.45 19.41 8.42
N GLU A 12 9.27 20.31 7.86
CA GLU A 12 9.98 20.14 6.59
C GLU A 12 10.97 18.96 6.61
N GLU A 13 11.67 18.71 7.72
CA GLU A 13 12.54 17.55 7.91
C GLU A 13 11.76 16.24 8.04
N ARG A 14 10.58 16.26 8.70
CA ARG A 14 9.69 15.09 8.76
C ARG A 14 9.08 14.80 7.39
N ASP A 15 8.73 15.83 6.63
CA ASP A 15 8.15 15.69 5.31
C ASP A 15 9.19 15.24 4.27
N LYS A 16 10.45 15.70 4.39
CA LYS A 16 11.59 15.20 3.60
C LYS A 16 12.03 13.79 3.99
N ALA A 17 11.95 13.42 5.26
CA ALA A 17 12.28 12.07 5.72
C ALA A 17 11.17 11.05 5.39
N ALA A 18 9.91 11.50 5.32
CA ALA A 18 8.78 10.65 4.92
C ALA A 18 8.63 10.55 3.39
N ASN A 19 9.00 11.60 2.66
CA ASN A 19 9.01 11.66 1.21
C ASN A 19 10.40 12.12 0.75
N GLY A 20 11.32 11.19 0.43
CA GLY A 20 12.48 11.55 -0.40
C GLY A 20 12.03 12.27 -1.67
N GLU A 21 12.88 13.13 -2.27
CA GLU A 21 12.57 14.05 -3.40
C GLU A 21 11.24 13.74 -4.11
N SER A 22 10.16 14.32 -3.58
CA SER A 22 8.83 13.95 -4.03
C SER A 22 8.54 14.67 -5.33
N GLU A 23 8.29 13.91 -6.40
CA GLU A 23 7.79 14.44 -7.69
C GLU A 23 6.34 14.96 -7.61
N PHE A 24 5.74 14.96 -6.41
CA PHE A 24 4.36 15.35 -6.14
C PHE A 24 4.27 16.76 -5.55
N PRO A 25 3.16 17.48 -5.77
CA PRO A 25 2.92 18.78 -5.14
C PRO A 25 3.01 18.69 -3.60
N GLU A 26 3.38 19.80 -2.97
CA GLU A 26 3.58 19.89 -1.52
C GLU A 26 2.33 19.41 -0.75
N GLY A 27 2.55 18.50 0.21
CA GLY A 27 1.47 17.91 1.03
C GLY A 27 0.66 16.78 0.36
N VAL A 28 0.95 16.43 -0.89
CA VAL A 28 0.26 15.35 -1.62
C VAL A 28 1.01 14.02 -1.46
N THR A 29 0.29 12.98 -1.01
CA THR A 29 0.85 11.63 -0.91
C THR A 29 0.61 10.83 -2.20
N ARG A 30 1.55 9.95 -2.57
CA ARG A 30 1.39 9.03 -3.71
C ARG A 30 0.12 8.16 -3.59
N TYR A 31 -0.34 7.86 -2.37
CA TYR A 31 -1.58 7.12 -2.14
C TYR A 31 -2.80 8.03 -2.04
N VAL A 32 -3.88 7.64 -2.70
CA VAL A 32 -5.23 8.16 -2.43
C VAL A 32 -5.76 7.50 -1.17
N ARG A 33 -6.10 8.29 -0.15
CA ARG A 33 -6.57 7.74 1.14
C ARG A 33 -7.98 7.20 1.00
N VAL A 34 -8.19 5.95 1.42
CA VAL A 34 -9.51 5.31 1.39
C VAL A 34 -10.12 5.17 2.79
N GLY A 35 -11.45 5.08 2.87
CA GLY A 35 -12.21 4.85 4.10
C GLY A 35 -12.91 6.10 4.62
N SER A 36 -13.55 6.01 5.79
CA SER A 36 -14.49 7.04 6.27
C SER A 36 -13.89 8.43 6.51
N ARG A 37 -12.57 8.51 6.72
CA ARG A 37 -11.81 9.77 6.84
C ARG A 37 -10.86 10.01 5.67
N GLY A 38 -10.96 9.16 4.64
CA GLY A 38 -10.16 9.26 3.43
C GLY A 38 -10.82 10.18 2.40
N GLU A 39 -10.13 10.28 1.27
CA GLU A 39 -10.55 10.97 0.06
C GLU A 39 -11.62 10.14 -0.68
N ILE A 40 -11.47 8.81 -0.71
CA ILE A 40 -12.51 7.89 -1.18
C ILE A 40 -13.31 7.42 0.04
N ASN A 41 -14.38 8.15 0.32
CA ASN A 41 -15.33 7.89 1.40
C ASN A 41 -16.76 7.71 0.83
N LYS A 42 -17.81 7.90 1.63
CA LYS A 42 -19.21 7.76 1.17
C LYS A 42 -19.62 8.80 0.12
N GLU A 43 -19.07 10.01 0.18
CA GLU A 43 -19.27 11.07 -0.82
C GLU A 43 -18.51 10.77 -2.11
N GLY A 44 -17.43 10.00 -1.98
CA GLY A 44 -16.60 9.57 -3.09
C GLY A 44 -15.70 10.64 -3.67
N ARG A 45 -14.98 10.27 -4.72
CA ARG A 45 -14.06 11.15 -5.46
C ARG A 45 -13.98 10.73 -6.91
N THR A 46 -14.02 11.71 -7.81
CA THR A 46 -13.81 11.49 -9.24
C THR A 46 -12.32 11.56 -9.57
N LEU A 47 -11.82 10.50 -10.20
CA LEU A 47 -10.43 10.31 -10.62
C LEU A 47 -10.43 9.73 -12.04
N VAL A 48 -9.32 9.82 -12.76
CA VAL A 48 -9.20 9.17 -14.08
C VAL A 48 -8.48 7.83 -13.93
N MET A 49 -9.05 6.75 -14.46
CA MET A 49 -8.41 5.43 -14.42
C MET A 49 -7.22 5.39 -15.38
N LEU A 50 -6.04 4.98 -14.91
CA LEU A 50 -4.82 4.98 -15.76
C LEU A 50 -4.39 3.61 -16.28
N ALA A 51 -4.98 2.52 -15.78
CA ALA A 51 -4.67 1.17 -16.23
C ALA A 51 -5.90 0.25 -16.15
N PRO A 52 -6.02 -0.73 -17.09
CA PRO A 52 -7.01 -1.80 -16.96
C PRO A 52 -6.66 -2.68 -15.75
N TYR A 53 -7.62 -3.45 -15.25
CA TYR A 53 -7.38 -4.28 -14.05
C TYR A 53 -6.34 -5.38 -14.24
N ASP A 54 -6.10 -5.83 -15.47
CA ASP A 54 -5.04 -6.79 -15.79
C ASP A 54 -3.63 -6.21 -15.61
N GLU A 55 -3.52 -4.88 -15.54
CA GLU A 55 -2.26 -4.14 -15.34
C GLU A 55 -2.15 -3.55 -13.93
N TRP A 56 -3.11 -3.82 -13.04
CA TRP A 56 -2.98 -3.41 -11.64
C TRP A 56 -1.86 -4.17 -10.96
N TYR A 57 -1.09 -3.48 -10.12
CA TYR A 57 -0.02 -4.13 -9.38
C TYR A 57 -0.60 -4.94 -8.22
N VAL A 58 -0.35 -6.25 -8.25
CA VAL A 58 -0.80 -7.20 -7.24
C VAL A 58 0.36 -7.59 -6.35
N TYR A 59 0.19 -7.46 -5.04
CA TYR A 59 1.21 -7.82 -4.07
C TYR A 59 0.61 -8.45 -2.82
N PHE A 60 1.45 -9.02 -1.97
CA PHE A 60 1.00 -9.74 -0.79
C PHE A 60 1.51 -9.09 0.47
N VAL A 61 0.68 -9.12 1.49
CA VAL A 61 0.92 -8.45 2.77
C VAL A 61 0.63 -9.43 3.89
N HIS A 62 1.47 -9.41 4.92
CA HIS A 62 1.15 -10.04 6.19
C HIS A 62 0.36 -9.07 7.06
N GLU A 63 -0.88 -9.42 7.36
CA GLU A 63 -1.75 -8.64 8.24
C GLU A 63 -2.67 -9.58 9.02
N ASN A 64 -2.56 -9.51 10.34
CA ASN A 64 -3.53 -10.12 11.24
C ASN A 64 -4.13 -9.04 12.15
N ARG A 65 -5.40 -8.73 11.88
CA ARG A 65 -6.19 -7.78 12.66
C ARG A 65 -7.57 -8.34 12.93
N GLU A 66 -8.12 -8.00 14.09
CA GLU A 66 -9.45 -8.39 14.52
C GLU A 66 -10.24 -7.15 14.93
N TYR A 67 -11.51 -7.05 14.51
CA TYR A 67 -12.37 -5.93 14.89
C TYR A 67 -12.98 -6.18 16.27
N THR A 68 -12.69 -5.31 17.23
CA THR A 68 -13.11 -5.45 18.64
C THR A 68 -14.35 -4.63 18.99
N GLY A 69 -15.07 -4.09 17.98
CA GLY A 69 -16.22 -3.20 18.19
C GLY A 69 -15.85 -1.74 18.43
N LYS A 70 -14.64 -1.46 18.95
CA LYS A 70 -14.11 -0.09 19.19
C LYS A 70 -12.96 0.27 18.25
N GLY A 71 -12.44 -0.70 17.50
CA GLY A 71 -11.30 -0.54 16.60
C GLY A 71 -10.76 -1.88 16.12
N TYR A 72 -9.57 -1.88 15.55
CA TYR A 72 -8.87 -3.09 15.15
C TYR A 72 -7.72 -3.38 16.12
N ASP A 73 -7.69 -4.58 16.70
CA ASP A 73 -6.52 -5.09 17.42
C ASP A 73 -5.59 -5.78 16.41
N HIS A 74 -4.42 -5.17 16.21
CA HIS A 74 -3.39 -5.70 15.32
C HIS A 74 -2.49 -6.65 16.11
N LYS A 75 -2.44 -7.92 15.69
CA LYS A 75 -1.62 -8.95 16.36
C LYS A 75 -0.12 -8.77 16.07
N PHE A 76 0.18 -8.14 14.94
CA PHE A 76 1.49 -7.63 14.56
C PHE A 76 1.32 -6.50 13.54
N ARG A 77 2.38 -5.72 13.32
CA ARG A 77 2.39 -4.60 12.37
C ARG A 77 2.29 -5.10 10.92
N LYS A 78 1.37 -4.52 10.13
CA LYS A 78 1.22 -4.78 8.68
C LYS A 78 2.57 -4.58 7.97
N HIS A 79 3.00 -5.54 7.16
CA HIS A 79 4.19 -5.43 6.32
C HIS A 79 4.06 -6.27 5.06
N THR A 80 4.77 -5.86 4.01
CA THR A 80 4.77 -6.54 2.71
C THR A 80 5.50 -7.88 2.80
N CYS A 81 4.94 -8.90 2.15
CA CYS A 81 5.53 -10.22 2.04
C CYS A 81 6.74 -10.16 1.10
N LEU A 82 7.91 -10.63 1.54
CA LEU A 82 9.13 -10.66 0.71
C LEU A 82 9.00 -11.55 -0.53
N HIS A 83 8.08 -12.53 -0.49
CA HIS A 83 7.66 -13.33 -1.64
C HIS A 83 6.47 -12.69 -2.38
N SER A 84 6.55 -11.39 -2.63
CA SER A 84 5.63 -10.68 -3.54
C SER A 84 6.38 -10.32 -4.81
N PRO A 85 5.68 -10.20 -5.95
CA PRO A 85 6.32 -9.69 -7.16
C PRO A 85 6.84 -8.26 -6.92
N ARG A 86 7.99 -7.92 -7.50
CA ARG A 86 8.61 -6.58 -7.37
C ARG A 86 8.11 -5.60 -8.43
N SER A 87 7.49 -6.10 -9.49
CA SER A 87 6.89 -5.30 -10.55
C SER A 87 5.51 -5.85 -10.90
N THR A 88 4.80 -5.19 -11.82
CA THR A 88 3.69 -5.84 -12.52
C THR A 88 4.22 -7.10 -13.21
N VAL A 89 3.44 -8.18 -13.14
CA VAL A 89 3.78 -9.49 -13.69
C VAL A 89 2.59 -10.05 -14.45
N SER A 90 2.85 -10.92 -15.43
CA SER A 90 1.76 -11.60 -16.16
C SER A 90 0.90 -12.45 -15.22
N VAL A 91 -0.35 -12.74 -15.61
CA VAL A 91 -1.27 -13.59 -14.83
C VAL A 91 -0.67 -14.96 -14.51
N ASP A 92 0.05 -15.58 -15.46
CA ASP A 92 0.66 -16.89 -15.26
C ASP A 92 1.86 -16.84 -14.31
N GLU A 93 2.59 -15.74 -14.29
CA GLU A 93 3.65 -15.51 -13.32
C GLU A 93 3.09 -15.20 -11.94
N LEU A 94 2.01 -14.40 -11.85
CA LEU A 94 1.33 -14.06 -10.60
C LEU A 94 0.88 -15.30 -9.82
N LYS A 95 0.42 -16.35 -10.53
CA LYS A 95 0.02 -17.64 -9.92
C LYS A 95 1.13 -18.28 -9.09
N LYS A 96 2.41 -18.06 -9.43
CA LYS A 96 3.55 -18.60 -8.66
C LYS A 96 3.60 -18.01 -7.24
N TYR A 97 3.18 -16.76 -7.09
CA TYR A 97 3.15 -16.05 -5.82
C TYR A 97 1.90 -16.35 -4.99
N PHE A 98 0.92 -17.11 -5.47
CA PHE A 98 -0.28 -17.44 -4.68
C PHE A 98 0.07 -18.37 -3.51
N GLN A 99 1.08 -19.22 -3.71
CA GLN A 99 1.60 -20.06 -2.66
C GLN A 99 2.54 -19.27 -1.74
N PRO A 100 2.53 -19.53 -0.42
CA PRO A 100 3.49 -18.91 0.48
C PRO A 100 4.93 -19.34 0.17
N GLY A 101 5.81 -18.40 -0.17
CA GLY A 101 7.24 -18.63 -0.34
C GLY A 101 7.95 -18.75 1.01
N LYS A 102 7.93 -19.96 1.60
CA LYS A 102 8.51 -20.23 2.93
C LYS A 102 10.04 -20.15 2.95
N ASN A 103 10.69 -20.18 1.79
CA ASN A 103 12.14 -20.05 1.68
C ASN A 103 12.55 -18.58 1.52
N GLU A 104 11.70 -17.79 0.84
CA GLU A 104 11.95 -16.40 0.45
C GLU A 104 11.40 -15.40 1.47
N CYS A 105 10.44 -15.80 2.31
CA CYS A 105 9.80 -14.91 3.27
C CYS A 105 9.69 -15.55 4.65
N ILE A 106 10.38 -14.95 5.62
CA ILE A 106 10.36 -15.39 7.03
C ILE A 106 8.96 -15.35 7.63
N SER A 107 8.12 -14.38 7.25
CA SER A 107 6.73 -14.30 7.68
C SER A 107 5.88 -15.46 7.13
N CYS A 108 6.12 -15.88 5.88
CA CYS A 108 5.49 -17.08 5.32
C CYS A 108 5.95 -18.35 6.04
N LYS A 109 7.24 -18.45 6.36
CA LYS A 109 7.81 -19.56 7.14
C LYS A 109 7.19 -19.64 8.54
N ALA A 110 7.03 -18.50 9.19
CA ALA A 110 6.43 -18.37 10.51
C ALA A 110 4.89 -18.54 10.52
N GLY A 111 4.27 -18.73 9.35
CA GLY A 111 2.83 -18.93 9.23
C GLY A 111 1.99 -17.68 9.46
N ALA A 112 2.59 -16.49 9.34
CA ALA A 112 1.87 -15.23 9.48
C ALA A 112 0.79 -15.11 8.39
N LYS A 113 -0.42 -14.71 8.79
CA LYS A 113 -1.56 -14.56 7.89
C LYS A 113 -1.22 -13.64 6.71
N ARG A 114 -1.39 -14.14 5.49
CA ARG A 114 -1.09 -13.45 4.23
C ARG A 114 -2.39 -13.03 3.54
N LYS A 115 -2.42 -11.84 2.96
CA LYS A 115 -3.54 -11.27 2.21
C LYS A 115 -3.03 -10.66 0.92
N MET A 116 -3.87 -10.65 -0.10
CA MET A 116 -3.57 -10.03 -1.38
C MET A 116 -4.09 -8.58 -1.39
N PHE A 117 -3.30 -7.68 -1.96
CA PHE A 117 -3.59 -6.26 -2.13
C PHE A 117 -3.32 -5.84 -3.57
N PHE A 118 -3.98 -4.76 -3.97
CA PHE A 118 -3.97 -4.21 -5.32
C PHE A 118 -3.64 -2.73 -5.24
N MET A 119 -2.75 -2.29 -6.11
CA MET A 119 -2.43 -0.89 -6.35
C MET A 119 -3.00 -0.48 -7.70
N ILE A 120 -3.98 0.41 -7.66
CA ILE A 120 -4.69 0.90 -8.85
C ILE A 120 -4.14 2.29 -9.19
N PRO A 121 -3.48 2.47 -10.34
CA PRO A 121 -3.00 3.79 -10.76
C PRO A 121 -4.18 4.64 -11.25
N VAL A 122 -4.22 5.88 -10.78
CA VAL A 122 -5.27 6.85 -11.09
C VAL A 122 -4.67 8.23 -11.25
N TYR A 123 -5.24 9.06 -12.12
CA TYR A 123 -4.88 10.48 -12.19
C TYR A 123 -5.82 11.29 -11.33
N ASP A 124 -5.22 12.16 -10.53
CA ASP A 124 -5.92 13.02 -9.60
C ASP A 124 -6.06 14.43 -10.20
N PRO A 125 -7.26 14.82 -10.68
CA PRO A 125 -7.46 16.09 -11.36
C PRO A 125 -7.27 17.29 -10.42
N THR A 126 -7.40 17.10 -9.10
CA THR A 126 -7.18 18.16 -8.11
C THR A 126 -5.70 18.54 -8.03
N TYR A 127 -4.81 17.56 -8.12
CA TYR A 127 -3.36 17.75 -7.97
C TYR A 127 -2.60 17.66 -9.29
N LYS A 128 -3.31 17.36 -10.38
CA LYS A 128 -2.76 17.20 -11.73
C LYS A 128 -1.58 16.23 -11.81
N THR A 129 -1.67 15.13 -11.06
CA THR A 129 -0.63 14.10 -11.02
C THR A 129 -1.24 12.72 -10.85
N TYR A 130 -0.48 11.69 -11.23
CA TYR A 130 -0.87 10.31 -10.98
C TYR A 130 -0.74 9.99 -9.48
N ARG A 131 -1.59 9.13 -8.96
CA ARG A 131 -1.59 8.59 -7.59
C ARG A 131 -2.03 7.13 -7.64
N VAL A 132 -1.99 6.45 -6.50
CA VAL A 132 -2.32 5.02 -6.39
C VAL A 132 -3.35 4.79 -5.30
N ILE A 133 -4.37 3.99 -5.60
CA ILE A 133 -5.32 3.48 -4.61
C ILE A 133 -4.80 2.09 -4.16
N ASP A 134 -4.45 1.95 -2.87
CA ASP A 134 -4.03 0.66 -2.26
C ASP A 134 -5.19 0.01 -1.50
N ILE A 135 -5.68 -1.13 -1.99
CA ILE A 135 -6.85 -1.81 -1.45
C ILE A 135 -6.67 -3.33 -1.34
N ALA A 136 -7.40 -3.93 -0.40
CA ALA A 136 -7.42 -5.38 -0.24
C ALA A 136 -8.22 -6.08 -1.36
N GLU A 137 -7.91 -7.35 -1.61
CA GLU A 137 -8.55 -8.21 -2.62
C GLU A 137 -10.07 -8.11 -2.69
N PHE A 138 -10.76 -8.21 -1.55
CA PHE A 138 -12.23 -8.19 -1.54
C PHE A 138 -12.81 -6.85 -2.06
N HIS A 139 -12.09 -5.74 -1.87
CA HIS A 139 -12.46 -4.45 -2.43
C HIS A 139 -12.14 -4.40 -3.92
N ALA A 140 -10.96 -4.89 -4.33
CA ALA A 140 -10.56 -4.92 -5.72
C ALA A 140 -11.54 -5.73 -6.58
N ASN A 141 -11.99 -6.89 -6.09
CA ASN A 141 -13.01 -7.71 -6.77
C ASN A 141 -14.29 -6.92 -7.03
N SER A 142 -14.76 -6.14 -6.04
CA SER A 142 -15.94 -5.29 -6.20
C SER A 142 -15.74 -4.21 -7.27
N LEU A 143 -14.55 -3.61 -7.34
CA LEU A 143 -14.23 -2.62 -8.38
C LEU A 143 -14.13 -3.26 -9.77
N MET A 144 -13.55 -4.47 -9.87
CA MET A 144 -13.49 -5.23 -11.13
C MET A 144 -14.90 -5.58 -11.63
N ASP A 145 -15.80 -5.97 -10.75
CA ASP A 145 -17.21 -6.24 -11.10
C ASP A 145 -17.90 -4.99 -11.66
N ASP A 146 -17.68 -3.83 -11.05
CA ASP A 146 -18.27 -2.58 -11.53
C ASP A 146 -17.61 -2.09 -12.83
N PHE A 147 -16.30 -2.29 -12.97
CA PHE A 147 -15.55 -2.04 -14.21
C PHE A 147 -16.13 -2.86 -15.37
N ASP A 148 -16.35 -4.16 -15.15
CA ASP A 148 -16.96 -5.06 -16.12
C ASP A 148 -18.40 -4.67 -16.47
N LYS A 149 -19.21 -4.25 -15.48
CA LYS A 149 -20.58 -3.78 -15.72
C LYS A 149 -20.62 -2.52 -16.56
N ALA A 150 -19.65 -1.63 -16.40
CA ALA A 150 -19.55 -0.40 -17.17
C ALA A 150 -19.00 -0.64 -18.59
N GLU A 151 -17.95 -1.47 -18.75
CA GLU A 151 -17.33 -1.69 -20.06
C GLU A 151 -18.07 -2.70 -20.95
N LYS A 152 -18.47 -3.86 -20.42
CA LYS A 152 -18.97 -4.98 -21.25
C LYS A 152 -20.19 -4.61 -22.11
N PRO A 153 -21.21 -3.87 -21.62
CA PRO A 153 -22.34 -3.46 -22.45
C PRO A 153 -21.93 -2.53 -23.59
N VAL A 154 -21.03 -1.58 -23.32
CA VAL A 154 -20.57 -0.61 -24.32
C VAL A 154 -19.66 -1.29 -25.35
N LYS A 155 -18.80 -2.22 -24.92
CA LYS A 155 -17.93 -3.02 -25.81
C LYS A 155 -18.70 -3.83 -26.86
N LYS A 156 -19.97 -4.18 -26.60
CA LYS A 156 -20.83 -4.83 -27.61
C LYS A 156 -21.21 -3.91 -28.77
N ILE A 157 -21.19 -2.60 -28.55
CA ILE A 157 -21.52 -1.56 -29.55
C ILE A 157 -20.23 -0.95 -30.12
N LYS A 158 -19.25 -0.71 -29.25
CA LYS A 158 -17.96 -0.08 -29.54
C LYS A 158 -16.83 -0.94 -28.94
N SER A 159 -16.25 -1.84 -29.73
CA SER A 159 -15.30 -2.86 -29.26
C SER A 159 -14.02 -2.29 -28.64
N ASP A 160 -13.60 -1.10 -29.06
CA ASP A 160 -12.42 -0.37 -28.58
C ASP A 160 -12.70 0.48 -27.33
N TYR A 161 -13.93 0.47 -26.81
CA TYR A 161 -14.26 1.22 -25.60
C TYR A 161 -13.44 0.73 -24.39
N THR A 162 -12.90 1.66 -23.62
CA THR A 162 -12.29 1.37 -22.32
C THR A 162 -12.54 2.51 -21.33
N LEU A 163 -12.61 2.17 -20.04
CA LEU A 163 -12.60 3.10 -18.93
C LEU A 163 -11.21 3.69 -18.67
N VAL A 164 -10.15 3.13 -19.24
CA VAL A 164 -8.80 3.71 -19.15
C VAL A 164 -8.78 5.06 -19.85
N GLY A 165 -8.28 6.08 -19.16
CA GLY A 165 -8.33 7.47 -19.59
C GLY A 165 -9.70 8.13 -19.43
N GLN A 166 -10.68 7.47 -18.78
CA GLN A 166 -12.01 8.04 -18.50
C GLN A 166 -12.16 8.44 -17.03
N ALA A 167 -13.03 9.42 -16.79
CA ALA A 167 -13.42 9.83 -15.44
C ALA A 167 -14.27 8.74 -14.77
N VAL A 168 -13.86 8.34 -13.57
CA VAL A 168 -14.54 7.35 -12.75
C VAL A 168 -14.71 7.91 -11.35
N HIS A 169 -15.93 7.84 -10.83
CA HIS A 169 -16.26 8.23 -9.47
C HIS A 169 -16.12 7.03 -8.54
N PHE A 170 -15.11 7.08 -7.66
CA PHE A 170 -14.85 6.06 -6.66
C PHE A 170 -15.56 6.43 -5.36
N LYS A 171 -16.34 5.52 -4.78
CA LYS A 171 -16.96 5.76 -3.46
C LYS A 171 -17.00 4.52 -2.60
N GLN A 172 -17.14 4.73 -1.29
CA GLN A 172 -17.38 3.66 -0.34
C GLN A 172 -18.87 3.27 -0.37
N SER A 173 -19.15 2.01 -0.71
CA SER A 173 -20.49 1.42 -0.71
C SER A 173 -20.55 0.29 0.32
N ASP A 174 -21.32 0.49 1.39
CA ASP A 174 -21.40 -0.42 2.54
C ASP A 174 -20.03 -0.78 3.15
N LYS A 175 -19.59 -2.03 2.93
CA LYS A 175 -18.33 -2.58 3.40
C LYS A 175 -17.25 -2.59 2.31
N THR A 176 -17.56 -2.16 1.10
CA THR A 176 -16.67 -2.18 -0.06
C THR A 176 -16.57 -0.82 -0.75
N TYR A 177 -15.89 -0.78 -1.89
CA TYR A 177 -15.85 0.38 -2.78
C TYR A 177 -16.52 0.03 -4.10
N SER A 178 -17.06 1.04 -4.77
CA SER A 178 -17.74 0.92 -6.05
C SER A 178 -17.22 1.95 -7.05
N LEU A 179 -17.39 1.64 -8.33
CA LEU A 179 -17.12 2.56 -9.44
C LEU A 179 -18.44 3.06 -10.04
N GLU A 180 -18.53 4.37 -10.24
CA GLU A 180 -19.60 5.01 -11.00
C GLU A 180 -19.01 5.87 -12.11
N THR A 181 -19.81 6.18 -13.14
CA THR A 181 -19.38 7.11 -14.18
C THR A 181 -19.07 8.46 -13.56
N GLY A 182 -17.85 8.93 -13.76
CA GLY A 182 -17.44 10.28 -13.38
C GLY A 182 -17.70 11.26 -14.51
N ASP A 183 -17.74 12.54 -14.17
CA ASP A 183 -17.75 13.64 -15.14
C ASP A 183 -16.55 14.55 -14.86
N LEU A 184 -15.71 14.74 -15.88
CA LEU A 184 -14.58 15.66 -15.87
C LEU A 184 -14.47 16.35 -17.22
N PRO A 185 -13.98 17.60 -17.26
CA PRO A 185 -13.69 18.30 -18.50
C PRO A 185 -12.74 17.52 -19.42
N GLY A 186 -12.93 17.63 -20.74
CA GLY A 186 -12.17 16.86 -21.72
C GLY A 186 -10.68 17.16 -21.75
N ASP A 187 -10.28 18.40 -21.46
CA ASP A 187 -8.87 18.81 -21.31
C ASP A 187 -8.18 18.07 -20.16
N VAL A 188 -8.87 17.86 -19.04
CA VAL A 188 -8.37 17.07 -17.91
C VAL A 188 -8.17 15.60 -18.28
N LEU A 189 -9.05 15.04 -19.12
CA LEU A 189 -8.89 13.67 -19.61
C LEU A 189 -7.69 13.54 -20.55
N GLU A 190 -7.44 14.54 -21.42
CA GLU A 190 -6.24 14.54 -22.26
C GLU A 190 -4.95 14.69 -21.43
N GLU A 191 -4.94 15.51 -20.38
CA GLU A 191 -3.82 15.59 -19.44
C GLU A 191 -3.55 14.22 -18.79
N ALA A 192 -4.60 13.53 -18.32
CA ALA A 192 -4.48 12.24 -17.67
C ALA A 192 -3.88 11.16 -18.58
N LYS A 193 -4.15 11.20 -19.89
CA LYS A 193 -3.62 10.22 -20.85
C LYS A 193 -2.09 10.23 -20.92
N ALA A 194 -1.44 11.35 -20.60
CA ALA A 194 0.02 11.42 -20.56
C ALA A 194 0.64 10.53 -19.47
N PHE A 195 -0.14 10.13 -18.46
CA PHE A 195 0.30 9.26 -17.38
C PHE A 195 0.01 7.78 -17.62
N ILE A 196 -0.71 7.41 -18.69
CA ILE A 196 -0.99 6.01 -19.02
C ILE A 196 0.31 5.31 -19.44
N GLY A 197 0.60 4.18 -18.81
CA GLY A 197 1.77 3.33 -19.14
C GLY A 197 3.12 3.84 -18.65
N ILE A 198 3.17 4.87 -17.80
CA ILE A 198 4.41 5.30 -17.15
C ILE A 198 4.89 4.26 -16.13
N ASP A 199 6.14 4.38 -15.70
CA ASP A 199 6.63 3.61 -14.55
C ASP A 199 6.16 4.25 -13.24
N TYR A 200 5.21 3.60 -12.58
CA TYR A 200 4.66 4.03 -11.29
C TYR A 200 5.56 3.67 -10.09
N LYS A 201 6.67 2.95 -10.30
CA LYS A 201 7.60 2.50 -9.25
C LYS A 201 6.89 1.76 -8.11
N TYR A 202 6.09 0.76 -8.46
CA TYR A 202 5.28 0.02 -7.50
C TYR A 202 6.09 -0.67 -6.39
N GLU A 203 7.35 -1.05 -6.64
CA GLU A 203 8.22 -1.61 -5.60
C GLU A 203 8.48 -0.65 -4.44
N GLU A 204 8.67 0.63 -4.73
CA GLU A 204 8.87 1.67 -3.73
C GLU A 204 7.58 1.86 -2.93
N LEU A 205 6.43 1.87 -3.63
CA LEU A 205 5.11 1.97 -3.01
C LEU A 205 4.75 0.72 -2.20
N ALA A 206 5.23 -0.47 -2.57
CA ALA A 206 4.99 -1.67 -1.80
C ALA A 206 5.75 -1.66 -0.47
N ASN A 207 6.73 -0.76 -0.29
CA ASN A 207 7.48 -0.55 0.94
C ASN A 207 7.99 -1.87 1.56
N PHE A 208 8.76 -2.61 0.75
CA PHE A 208 9.43 -3.84 1.20
C PHE A 208 10.43 -3.51 2.31
N ARG A 209 10.20 -4.09 3.48
CA ARG A 209 11.09 -3.97 4.64
C ARG A 209 12.24 -4.95 4.54
N ASP A 210 13.34 -4.63 5.20
CA ASP A 210 14.44 -5.56 5.39
C ASP A 210 14.03 -6.75 6.25
N GLU A 211 14.70 -7.89 6.05
CA GLU A 211 14.40 -9.12 6.76
C GLU A 211 14.57 -8.96 8.28
N GLU A 212 15.58 -8.23 8.73
CA GLU A 212 15.82 -7.95 10.16
C GLU A 212 14.65 -7.22 10.82
N ASP A 213 14.09 -6.23 10.13
CA ASP A 213 12.93 -5.47 10.62
C ASP A 213 11.66 -6.32 10.65
N ILE A 214 11.50 -7.22 9.67
CA ILE A 214 10.40 -8.19 9.69
C ILE A 214 10.58 -9.15 10.87
N VAL A 215 11.78 -9.66 11.13
CA VAL A 215 12.07 -10.54 12.27
C VAL A 215 11.72 -9.86 13.59
N LYS A 216 12.06 -8.58 13.77
CA LYS A 216 11.64 -7.78 14.95
C LYS A 216 10.12 -7.74 15.10
N ILE A 217 9.39 -7.39 14.03
CA ILE A 217 7.91 -7.36 14.02
C ILE A 217 7.32 -8.72 14.43
N LEU A 218 7.91 -9.83 13.96
CA LEU A 218 7.43 -11.18 14.24
C LEU A 218 7.73 -11.64 15.68
N HIS A 219 8.86 -11.21 16.27
CA HIS A 219 9.15 -11.44 17.69
C HIS A 219 8.22 -10.65 18.60
N GLU A 220 7.89 -9.41 18.24
CA GLU A 220 6.94 -8.55 18.94
C GLU A 220 5.47 -8.98 18.75
N ALA A 221 5.19 -9.90 17.82
CA ALA A 221 3.84 -10.36 17.55
C ALA A 221 3.19 -10.95 18.81
N LYS A 222 1.96 -10.54 19.10
CA LYS A 222 1.16 -11.06 20.22
C LYS A 222 0.76 -12.52 19.96
N GLU A 223 0.30 -12.80 18.74
CA GLU A 223 -0.19 -14.11 18.32
C GLU A 223 -0.21 -14.26 16.79
N GLY A 224 -0.53 -15.46 16.31
CA GLY A 224 -0.69 -15.75 14.88
C GLY A 224 0.62 -15.92 14.11
N VAL A 225 1.73 -16.13 14.82
CA VAL A 225 3.08 -16.33 14.27
C VAL A 225 3.80 -17.41 15.09
N LYS A 226 4.50 -18.33 14.41
CA LYS A 226 5.32 -19.37 15.04
C LYS A 226 6.71 -18.82 15.38
N LYS A 227 6.91 -18.33 16.60
CA LYS A 227 8.20 -17.73 17.02
C LYS A 227 9.37 -18.72 16.98
N ALA A 228 9.11 -20.01 17.16
CA ALA A 228 10.13 -21.07 17.17
C ALA A 228 10.90 -21.24 15.84
N VAL A 229 10.38 -20.72 14.72
CA VAL A 229 11.07 -20.81 13.41
C VAL A 229 11.78 -19.52 13.01
N LEU A 230 11.75 -18.50 13.89
CA LEU A 230 12.40 -17.22 13.65
C LEU A 230 13.88 -17.32 14.00
N PRO A 231 14.75 -16.63 13.26
CA PRO A 231 16.12 -16.42 13.70
C PRO A 231 16.15 -15.63 15.02
N PRO A 232 17.19 -15.82 15.85
CA PRO A 232 17.40 -14.97 17.02
C PRO A 232 17.52 -13.50 16.58
N LEU A 233 17.05 -12.59 17.42
CA LEU A 233 17.32 -11.17 17.20
C LEU A 233 18.84 -10.99 17.23
N ALA A 234 19.40 -10.34 16.22
CA ALA A 234 20.77 -9.89 16.30
C ALA A 234 20.87 -8.98 17.53
N GLU A 235 21.52 -9.49 18.58
CA GLU A 235 21.91 -8.65 19.70
C GLU A 235 22.72 -7.51 19.10
N SER A 236 22.32 -6.28 19.41
CA SER A 236 23.22 -5.16 19.23
C SER A 236 24.49 -5.52 20.00
N ASN A 237 25.59 -5.77 19.29
CA ASN A 237 26.92 -5.80 19.89
C ASN A 237 27.23 -4.39 20.41
N ASN A 238 26.74 -4.11 21.63
CA ASN A 238 27.08 -3.04 22.57
C ASN A 238 26.02 -3.18 23.68
N GLU A 239 26.29 -3.68 24.87
CA GLU A 239 27.45 -3.47 25.72
C GLU A 239 27.78 -4.78 26.44
N LYS A 240 29.08 -5.11 26.53
CA LYS A 240 29.56 -5.74 27.76
C LYS A 240 29.15 -4.80 28.88
N SER A 241 28.12 -5.12 29.64
CA SER A 241 27.97 -4.58 30.98
C SER A 241 29.23 -4.98 31.73
N ASN A 242 30.19 -4.07 31.81
CA ASN A 242 31.15 -4.08 32.90
C ASN A 242 30.30 -3.90 34.17
N GLU A 243 29.81 -5.00 34.72
CA GLU A 243 29.51 -5.05 36.14
C GLU A 243 30.85 -4.80 36.83
N ILE A 244 31.06 -3.56 37.26
CA ILE A 244 32.00 -3.29 38.34
C ILE A 244 31.33 -3.90 39.56
N SER A 245 31.79 -5.08 39.98
CA SER A 245 31.42 -5.63 41.29
C SER A 245 31.99 -4.73 42.38
N ASP A 246 31.30 -4.61 43.51
CA ASP A 246 31.75 -3.84 44.69
C ASP A 246 33.15 -4.24 45.21
N ASP A 247 33.72 -5.35 44.73
CA ASP A 247 35.10 -5.78 44.98
C ASP A 247 36.18 -4.98 44.20
N ASP A 248 35.80 -4.09 43.27
CA ASP A 248 36.72 -3.29 42.43
C ASP A 248 36.86 -1.81 42.86
N LEU A 249 36.30 -1.41 44.01
CA LEU A 249 36.52 -0.08 44.58
C LEU A 249 37.54 -0.13 45.74
N PRO A 250 38.66 0.61 45.67
CA PRO A 250 39.47 0.84 46.85
C PRO A 250 38.75 1.86 47.75
N PHE A 251 38.61 1.48 49.04
CA PHE A 251 38.06 2.21 50.21
C PHE A 251 36.64 1.85 50.64
#